data_AF-A0A0E0KE52-F1
#
_entry.id   AF-A0A0E0KE52-F1
#
_cell.length_a   1.000
_cell.length_b   1.000
_cell.length_c   1.000
_cell.angle_alpha   90.00
_cell.angle_beta   90.00
_cell.angle_gamma   90.00
#
_symmetry.space_group_name_H-M   'P 1'
#
loop_
_entity.id
_entity.type
_entity.pdbx_description
1 polymer ?
#
loop_
_entity_poly.entity_id
_entity_poly.type
_entity_poly.pdbx_seq_one_letter_code
_entity_poly.pdbx_strand_id
1 'polypeptide(L)'
;MAKLAALLVSFAMLMAAARVERAGAGFYTPASPSTCGLKVGYYHDKCPHAEAIVKGVVGSAVLRDPGVGAGLIRMLFHDCFVEVVV
;
A
#
# COMPACT_ATOMS: atom_id res chain seq x y z
N MET A 1 42.81 15.55 -6.96
CA MET A 1 41.79 16.59 -7.25
C MET A 1 40.53 16.02 -7.90
N ALA A 2 40.61 15.26 -9.00
CA ALA A 2 39.42 14.70 -9.68
C ALA A 2 38.55 13.75 -8.82
N LYS A 3 39.17 12.92 -7.96
CA LYS A 3 38.45 12.01 -7.05
C LYS A 3 37.67 12.75 -5.95
N LEU A 4 38.19 13.88 -5.47
CA LEU A 4 37.53 14.73 -4.49
C LEU A 4 36.33 15.45 -5.13
N ALA A 5 36.49 15.95 -6.35
CA ALA A 5 35.39 16.54 -7.12
C ALA A 5 34.26 15.52 -7.37
N ALA A 6 34.60 14.28 -7.75
CA ALA A 6 33.60 13.22 -7.96
C ALA A 6 32.84 12.86 -6.67
N LEU A 7 33.54 12.83 -5.53
CA LEU A 7 32.93 12.52 -4.22
C LEU A 7 31.98 13.65 -3.77
N LEU A 8 32.37 14.91 -3.99
CA LEU A 8 31.54 16.08 -3.70
C LEU A 8 30.30 16.13 -4.62
N VAL A 9 30.43 15.80 -5.91
CA VAL A 9 29.31 15.73 -6.86
C VAL A 9 28.35 14.60 -6.50
N SER A 10 28.87 13.43 -6.10
CA SER A 10 28.05 12.30 -5.63
C SER A 10 27.27 12.65 -4.36
N PHE A 11 27.92 13.30 -3.39
CA PHE A 11 27.26 13.72 -2.15
C PHE A 11 26.19 14.79 -2.42
N ALA A 12 26.45 15.74 -3.32
CA ALA A 12 25.47 16.76 -3.74
C ALA A 12 24.24 16.13 -4.41
N MET A 13 24.43 15.12 -5.27
CA MET A 13 23.32 14.36 -5.90
C MET A 13 22.48 13.60 -4.86
N LEU A 14 23.11 12.98 -3.86
CA LEU A 14 22.41 12.31 -2.75
C LEU A 14 21.57 13.29 -1.91
N MET A 15 22.12 14.48 -1.62
CA MET A 15 21.40 15.49 -0.86
C MET A 15 20.26 16.14 -1.66
N ALA A 16 20.37 16.22 -2.99
CA ALA A 16 19.28 16.66 -3.87
C ALA A 16 18.12 15.64 -3.91
N ALA A 17 18.41 14.33 -3.93
CA ALA A 17 17.39 13.28 -3.86
C ALA A 17 16.68 13.23 -2.49
N ALA A 18 17.35 13.65 -1.41
CA ALA A 18 16.78 13.71 -0.06
C ALA A 18 15.85 14.92 0.19
N ARG A 19 15.76 15.89 -0.75
CA ARG A 19 14.85 17.05 -0.66
C ARG A 19 13.56 16.89 -1.48
N VAL A 20 13.28 15.69 -2.01
CA VAL A 20 11.95 15.35 -2.52
C VAL A 20 11.04 15.03 -1.34
N GLU A 21 10.69 16.06 -0.58
CA GLU A 21 9.48 16.02 0.23
C GLU A 21 8.30 15.96 -0.74
N ARG A 22 7.66 14.80 -0.80
CA ARG A 22 6.35 14.63 -1.43
C ARG A 22 5.40 15.65 -0.81
N ALA A 23 5.16 16.77 -1.48
CA ALA A 23 3.94 17.54 -1.32
C ALA A 23 2.80 16.72 -1.96
N GLY A 24 2.39 15.66 -1.26
CA GLY A 24 1.32 14.77 -1.67
C GLY A 24 0.21 14.79 -0.64
N ALA A 25 -0.67 15.79 -0.71
CA ALA A 25 -1.98 15.74 -0.06
C ALA A 25 -2.99 16.63 -0.81
N GLY A 26 -3.13 16.41 -2.11
CA GLY A 26 -4.37 16.76 -2.79
C GLY A 26 -5.45 15.79 -2.33
N PHE A 27 -6.28 16.19 -1.38
CA PHE A 27 -7.50 15.47 -1.03
C PHE A 27 -8.53 15.68 -2.15
N TYR A 28 -8.51 14.82 -3.16
CA TYR A 28 -9.69 14.57 -3.98
C TYR A 28 -10.52 13.50 -3.24
N THR A 29 -11.53 13.94 -2.48
CA THR A 29 -12.61 13.05 -2.05
C THR A 29 -13.74 13.17 -3.07
N PRO A 30 -13.80 12.30 -4.10
CA PRO A 30 -15.04 12.11 -4.82
C PRO A 30 -16.07 11.58 -3.81
N ALA A 31 -17.28 12.12 -3.82
CA ALA A 31 -18.38 11.54 -3.08
C ALA A 31 -18.56 10.09 -3.56
N SER A 32 -18.23 9.13 -2.71
CA SER A 32 -18.30 7.71 -3.05
C SER A 32 -19.77 7.31 -3.16
N PRO A 33 -20.23 6.80 -4.32
CA PRO A 33 -21.54 6.19 -4.40
C PRO A 33 -21.47 4.89 -3.59
N SER A 34 -22.34 4.78 -2.58
CA SER A 34 -22.57 3.62 -1.71
C SER A 34 -21.45 3.17 -0.75
N THR A 35 -21.15 3.97 0.28
CA THR A 35 -20.54 3.48 1.54
C THR A 35 -21.58 3.05 2.58
N CYS A 36 -22.79 2.67 2.17
CA CYS A 36 -23.83 2.25 3.11
C CYS A 36 -23.48 0.87 3.68
N GLY A 37 -22.88 0.84 4.88
CA GLY A 37 -22.64 -0.39 5.66
C GLY A 37 -21.18 -0.80 5.88
N LEU A 38 -20.20 -0.15 5.23
CA LEU A 38 -18.78 -0.41 5.49
C LEU A 38 -18.27 0.45 6.65
N LYS A 39 -17.55 -0.16 7.60
CA LYS A 39 -16.98 0.50 8.77
C LYS A 39 -15.65 -0.15 9.17
N VAL A 40 -14.66 0.67 9.52
CA VAL A 40 -13.41 0.16 10.13
C VAL A 40 -13.72 -0.49 11.48
N GLY A 41 -13.18 -1.68 11.73
CA GLY A 41 -13.51 -2.44 12.94
C GLY A 41 -14.93 -3.03 12.92
N TYR A 42 -15.52 -3.26 11.74
CA TYR A 42 -16.83 -3.91 11.60
C TYR A 42 -16.93 -5.22 12.39
N TYR A 43 -15.83 -5.98 12.48
CA TYR A 43 -15.78 -7.25 13.19
C TYR A 43 -15.50 -7.15 14.69
N HIS A 44 -15.33 -5.94 15.25
CA HIS A 44 -14.89 -5.76 16.64
C HIS A 44 -15.70 -6.59 17.66
N ASP A 45 -17.03 -6.58 17.55
CA ASP A 45 -17.91 -7.22 18.55
C ASP A 45 -18.15 -8.72 18.29
N LYS A 46 -17.82 -9.22 17.09
CA LYS A 46 -18.04 -10.62 16.69
C LYS A 46 -16.74 -11.42 16.64
N CYS A 47 -15.68 -10.82 16.11
CA CYS A 47 -14.36 -11.40 15.94
C CYS A 47 -13.29 -10.28 16.05
N PRO A 48 -12.93 -9.85 17.27
CA PRO A 48 -12.04 -8.71 17.49
C PRO A 48 -10.62 -8.93 16.93
N HIS A 49 -10.22 -10.19 16.72
CA HIS A 49 -8.91 -10.54 16.20
C HIS A 49 -8.88 -10.78 14.69
N ALA A 50 -9.99 -10.60 13.97
CA ALA A 50 -10.07 -10.89 12.54
C ALA A 50 -8.95 -10.22 11.73
N GLU A 51 -8.78 -8.90 11.90
CA GLU A 51 -7.76 -8.13 11.18
C GLU A 51 -6.33 -8.58 11.55
N ALA A 52 -6.09 -8.86 12.82
CA ALA A 52 -4.78 -9.31 13.31
C ALA A 52 -4.42 -10.71 12.79
N ILE A 53 -5.38 -11.63 12.77
CA ILE A 53 -5.20 -12.99 12.25
C ILE A 53 -4.86 -12.94 10.76
N VAL A 54 -5.65 -12.20 9.96
CA VAL A 54 -5.41 -12.06 8.52
C VAL A 54 -4.03 -11.46 8.27
N LYS A 55 -3.66 -10.39 8.99
CA LYS A 55 -2.33 -9.76 8.87
C LYS A 55 -1.19 -10.72 9.20
N GLY A 56 -1.33 -11.52 10.25
CA GLY A 56 -0.31 -12.50 10.66
C GLY A 56 -0.11 -13.62 9.63
N VAL A 57 -1.21 -14.20 9.15
CA VAL A 57 -1.17 -15.28 8.16
C VAL A 57 -0.64 -14.79 6.82
N VAL A 58 -1.20 -13.68 6.30
CA VAL A 58 -0.76 -13.09 5.03
C VAL A 58 0.69 -12.62 5.13
N GLY A 59 1.07 -11.95 6.21
CA GLY A 59 2.45 -11.52 6.44
C GLY A 59 3.44 -12.68 6.42
N SER A 60 3.13 -13.78 7.10
CA SER A 60 3.97 -14.99 7.10
C SER A 60 4.04 -15.64 5.71
N ALA A 61 2.93 -15.65 4.97
CA ALA A 61 2.90 -16.18 3.61
C ALA A 61 3.72 -15.33 2.63
N VAL A 62 3.64 -14.00 2.72
CA VAL A 62 4.42 -13.06 1.90
C VAL A 62 5.91 -13.13 2.20
N LEU A 63 6.29 -13.32 3.48
CA LEU A 63 7.70 -13.53 3.84
C LEU A 63 8.29 -14.80 3.22
N ARG A 64 7.46 -15.84 3.05
CA ARG A 64 7.87 -17.09 2.42
C ARG A 64 7.87 -17.01 0.90
N ASP A 65 6.90 -16.31 0.32
CA ASP A 65 6.77 -16.07 -1.12
C ASP A 65 6.18 -14.67 -1.38
N PRO A 66 7.00 -13.70 -1.83
CA PRO A 66 6.54 -12.36 -2.16
C PRO A 66 5.43 -12.32 -3.24
N GLY A 67 5.35 -13.34 -4.09
CA GLY A 67 4.32 -13.47 -5.12
C GLY A 67 2.90 -13.59 -4.55
N VAL A 68 2.74 -14.10 -3.33
CA VAL A 68 1.43 -14.21 -2.65
C VAL A 68 0.80 -12.84 -2.46
N GLY A 69 1.58 -11.82 -2.09
CA GLY A 69 1.06 -10.47 -1.88
C GLY A 69 0.49 -9.86 -3.17
N ALA A 70 1.25 -10.00 -4.26
CA ALA A 70 0.80 -9.56 -5.59
C ALA A 70 -0.43 -10.34 -6.06
N GLY A 71 -0.46 -11.66 -5.83
CA GLY A 71 -1.58 -12.54 -6.17
C GLY A 71 -2.88 -12.18 -5.45
N LEU A 72 -2.82 -11.93 -4.13
CA LEU A 72 -4.00 -11.55 -3.34
C LEU A 72 -4.60 -10.22 -3.80
N ILE A 73 -3.75 -9.21 -4.06
CA ILE A 73 -4.20 -7.92 -4.58
C ILE A 73 -4.83 -8.09 -5.96
N ARG A 74 -4.19 -8.86 -6.85
CA ARG A 74 -4.75 -9.17 -8.17
C ARG A 74 -6.11 -9.86 -8.05
N MET A 75 -6.25 -10.85 -7.17
CA MET A 75 -7.51 -11.57 -6.98
C MET A 75 -8.62 -10.63 -6.49
N LEU A 76 -8.34 -9.73 -5.54
CA LEU A 76 -9.30 -8.70 -5.10
C LEU A 76 -9.78 -7.83 -6.27
N PHE A 77 -8.85 -7.38 -7.12
CA PHE A 77 -9.23 -6.64 -8.32
C PHE A 77 -10.05 -7.47 -9.30
N HIS A 78 -9.71 -8.75 -9.49
CA HIS A 78 -10.46 -9.65 -10.37
C HIS A 78 -11.88 -9.92 -9.86
N ASP A 79 -12.08 -10.03 -8.54
CA ASP A 79 -13.41 -10.25 -7.94
C ASP A 79 -14.30 -8.99 -8.03
N CYS A 80 -13.71 -7.80 -7.87
CA CYS A 80 -14.49 -6.55 -7.88
C CYS A 80 -14.74 -5.97 -9.28
N PHE A 81 -13.83 -6.18 -10.24
CA PHE A 81 -14.00 -5.61 -11.59
C PHE A 81 -14.84 -6.50 -12.52
N VAL A 82 -15.00 -7.79 -12.21
CA VAL A 82 -15.83 -8.72 -12.99
C VAL A 82 -17.22 -8.83 -12.36
N GLU A 83 -17.96 -7.74 -12.36
CA GLU A 83 -19.41 -7.79 -12.14
C GLU A 83 -20.08 -8.03 -13.50
N VAL A 84 -20.42 -9.28 -13.80
CA VAL A 84 -21.45 -9.53 -14.82
C VAL A 84 -22.76 -9.06 -14.19
N VAL A 85 -23.23 -7.89 -14.61
CA VAL A 85 -24.61 -7.46 -14.35
C VAL A 85 -25.50 -8.41 -15.16
N VAL A 86 -25.87 -9.53 -14.57
CA VAL A 86 -26.97 -10.40 -15.01
C VAL A 86 -28.23 -10.04 -14.23
#